data_AF-A0A2D6G1B6-F1
#
_entry.id   AF-A0A2D6G1B6-F1
#
_cell.length_a   1.000
_cell.length_b   1.000
_cell.length_c   1.000
_cell.angle_alpha   90.00
_cell.angle_beta   90.00
_cell.angle_gamma   90.00
#
_symmetry.space_group_name_H-M   'P 1'
#
loop_
_entity.id
_entity.type
_entity.pdbx_description
1 polymer ?
#
loop_
_entity_poly.entity_id
_entity_poly.type
_entity_poly.pdbx_seq_one_letter_code
_entity_poly.pdbx_strand_id
1 'polypeptide(L)'
;MRTGWEATKLGAVAFIVPFVFVFSPSLLAQGTYWLVLVNFLSASLGVVLLSIAIRGFLMTEVNPTSRLLLFASAIGLFLPVESAGVNALFNIASLIIGVVLIGGNVIASRLAKTQPVV
;
A
#
# COMPACT_ATOMS: atom_id res chain seq x y z
N MET A 1 14.36 -4.87 23.10
CA MET A 1 13.95 -5.67 21.92
C MET A 1 12.92 -4.99 21.01
N ARG A 2 12.64 -3.68 21.15
CA ARG A 2 11.57 -2.98 20.40
C ARG A 2 11.84 -2.87 18.89
N THR A 3 13.10 -2.70 18.48
CA THR A 3 13.51 -2.66 17.07
C THR A 3 13.37 -4.00 16.36
N GLY A 4 13.62 -5.11 17.06
CA GLY A 4 13.44 -6.46 16.51
C GLY A 4 11.99 -6.76 16.14
N TRP A 5 11.03 -6.36 16.99
CA TRP A 5 9.61 -6.54 16.70
C TRP A 5 9.14 -5.73 15.49
N GLU A 6 9.62 -4.50 15.34
CA GLU A 6 9.31 -3.67 14.17
C GLU A 6 9.94 -4.24 12.88
N ALA A 7 11.16 -4.79 12.96
CA ALA A 7 11.78 -5.47 11.83
C ALA A 7 10.98 -6.72 11.41
N THR A 8 10.51 -7.53 12.36
CA THR A 8 9.67 -8.71 12.06
C THR A 8 8.37 -8.33 11.36
N LYS A 9 7.72 -7.23 11.76
CA LYS A 9 6.50 -6.74 11.09
C LYS A 9 6.75 -6.38 9.62
N LEU A 10 7.85 -5.68 9.32
CA LEU A 10 8.21 -5.37 7.94
C LEU A 10 8.64 -6.62 7.16
N GLY A 11 9.32 -7.57 7.81
CA GLY A 11 9.64 -8.87 7.23
C GLY A 11 8.40 -9.67 6.83
N ALA A 12 7.33 -9.61 7.62
CA ALA A 12 6.05 -10.25 7.29
C ALA A 12 5.42 -9.65 6.00
N VAL A 13 5.58 -8.35 5.77
CA VAL A 13 5.15 -7.70 4.52
C VAL A 13 5.94 -8.25 3.33
N ALA A 14 7.26 -8.34 3.46
CA ALA A 14 8.14 -8.83 2.39
C ALA A 14 7.84 -10.30 2.02
N PHE A 15 7.36 -11.10 2.98
CA PHE A 15 6.97 -12.49 2.74
C PHE A 15 5.75 -12.64 1.82
N ILE A 16 4.89 -11.63 1.72
CA ILE A 16 3.71 -11.66 0.85
C ILE A 16 4.09 -11.45 -0.62
N VAL A 17 5.20 -10.74 -0.89
CA VAL A 17 5.61 -10.34 -2.23
C VAL A 17 5.71 -11.54 -3.21
N PRO A 18 6.39 -12.65 -2.90
CA PRO A 18 6.45 -13.80 -3.81
C PRO A 18 5.09 -14.35 -4.24
N PHE A 19 4.08 -14.31 -3.36
CA PHE A 19 2.73 -14.76 -3.71
C PHE A 19 2.06 -13.83 -4.70
N VAL A 20 2.26 -12.52 -4.59
CA VAL A 20 1.73 -11.53 -5.54
C VAL A 20 2.28 -11.77 -6.95
N PHE A 21 3.56 -12.16 -7.06
CA PHE A 21 4.19 -12.49 -8.35
C PHE A 21 3.57 -13.74 -8.99
N VAL A 22 3.14 -14.73 -8.18
CA VAL A 22 2.46 -15.92 -8.70
C VAL A 22 1.09 -15.58 -9.29
N PHE A 23 0.37 -14.63 -8.71
CA PHE A 23 -0.95 -14.21 -9.20
C PHE A 23 -0.90 -13.24 -10.39
N SER A 24 0.25 -12.61 -10.65
CA SER A 24 0.41 -11.63 -11.74
C SER A 24 1.57 -12.00 -12.66
N PRO A 25 1.32 -12.72 -13.78
CA PRO A 25 2.36 -13.05 -14.76
C PRO A 25 3.12 -11.82 -15.29
N SER A 26 2.44 -10.67 -15.37
CA SER A 26 3.03 -9.39 -15.74
C SER A 26 4.18 -8.95 -14.82
N LEU A 27 4.18 -9.34 -13.54
CA LEU A 27 5.28 -9.03 -12.61
C LEU A 27 6.53 -9.86 -12.90
N LEU A 28 6.38 -10.99 -13.60
CA LEU A 28 7.48 -11.82 -14.10
C LEU A 28 7.96 -11.35 -15.48
N ALA A 29 7.60 -10.12 -15.87
CA ALA A 29 7.86 -9.53 -17.19
C ALA A 29 7.27 -10.36 -18.35
N GLN A 30 6.21 -11.13 -18.09
CA GLN A 30 5.48 -11.89 -19.11
C GLN A 30 4.25 -11.10 -19.55
N GLY A 31 4.20 -10.72 -20.82
CA GLY A 31 3.07 -9.98 -21.41
C GLY A 31 3.48 -8.64 -22.01
N THR A 32 2.52 -7.72 -22.11
CA THR A 32 2.73 -6.41 -22.73
C THR A 32 3.49 -5.47 -21.80
N TYR A 33 4.48 -4.73 -22.32
CA TYR A 33 5.27 -3.75 -21.54
C TYR A 33 4.42 -2.81 -20.68
N TRP A 34 3.28 -2.36 -21.20
CA TRP A 34 2.34 -1.52 -20.45
C TRP A 34 1.76 -2.20 -19.21
N LEU A 35 1.34 -3.47 -19.33
CA LEU A 35 0.80 -4.24 -18.20
C LEU A 35 1.88 -4.55 -17.17
N VAL A 36 3.11 -4.82 -17.60
CA VAL A 36 4.25 -5.01 -16.70
C VAL A 36 4.45 -3.74 -15.86
N LEU A 37 4.51 -2.57 -16.49
CA LEU A 37 4.72 -1.30 -15.80
C LEU A 37 3.58 -0.99 -14.82
N VAL A 38 2.32 -1.14 -15.24
CA VAL A 38 1.15 -0.87 -14.40
C VAL A 38 1.14 -1.80 -13.19
N ASN A 39 1.24 -3.12 -13.40
CA ASN A 39 1.23 -4.08 -12.28
C ASN A 39 2.43 -3.90 -11.35
N PHE A 40 3.60 -3.57 -11.88
CA PHE A 40 4.80 -3.29 -11.08
C PHE A 40 4.61 -2.07 -10.16
N LEU A 41 4.09 -0.97 -10.70
CA LEU A 41 3.82 0.24 -9.93
C LEU A 41 2.71 0.00 -8.89
N SER A 42 1.63 -0.66 -9.27
CA SER A 42 0.53 -1.01 -8.35
C SER A 42 1.01 -1.92 -7.22
N ALA A 43 1.77 -2.97 -7.53
CA ALA A 43 2.33 -3.86 -6.51
C ALA A 43 3.31 -3.12 -5.58
N SER A 44 4.17 -2.26 -6.12
CA SER A 44 5.10 -1.45 -5.32
C SER A 44 4.36 -0.54 -4.35
N LEU A 45 3.30 0.14 -4.80
CA LEU A 45 2.45 0.97 -3.96
C LEU A 45 1.67 0.15 -2.92
N GLY A 46 1.19 -1.03 -3.31
CA GLY A 46 0.54 -1.98 -2.41
C GLY A 46 1.44 -2.40 -1.25
N VAL A 47 2.72 -2.69 -1.52
CA VAL A 47 3.70 -3.02 -0.46
C VAL A 47 3.92 -1.85 0.51
N VAL A 48 3.99 -0.62 0.01
CA VAL A 48 4.12 0.58 0.84
C VAL A 48 2.89 0.76 1.74
N LEU A 49 1.68 0.68 1.15
CA LEU A 49 0.42 0.79 1.87
C LEU A 49 0.28 -0.31 2.94
N LEU A 50 0.65 -1.54 2.60
CA LEU A 50 0.63 -2.66 3.52
C LEU A 50 1.62 -2.47 4.67
N SER A 51 2.82 -1.95 4.39
CA SER A 51 3.82 -1.64 5.41
C SER A 51 3.31 -0.59 6.41
N ILE A 52 2.66 0.47 5.91
CA ILE A 52 2.04 1.50 6.73
C ILE A 52 0.89 0.90 7.54
N ALA A 53 0.06 0.07 6.93
CA ALA A 53 -1.05 -0.59 7.57
C ALA A 53 -0.59 -1.57 8.66
N ILE A 54 0.50 -2.30 8.49
CA ILE A 54 0.99 -3.22 9.53
C ILE A 54 1.68 -2.44 10.65
N ARG A 55 2.47 -1.42 10.32
CA ARG A 55 3.19 -0.61 11.31
C ARG A 55 2.26 0.31 12.10
N GLY A 56 1.18 0.79 11.49
CA GLY A 56 0.25 1.76 12.06
C GLY A 56 0.82 3.18 12.16
N PHE A 57 1.91 3.47 11.43
CA PHE A 57 2.63 4.73 11.51
C PHE A 57 3.17 5.12 10.13
N LEU A 58 2.97 6.39 9.75
CA LEU A 58 3.56 6.99 8.56
C LEU A 58 4.40 8.23 8.95
N MET A 59 3.72 9.33 9.26
CA MET A 59 4.31 10.58 9.80
C MET A 59 3.82 10.86 11.22
N THR A 60 2.60 10.40 11.51
CA THR A 60 1.93 10.33 12.81
C THR A 60 1.32 8.94 12.94
N GLU A 61 0.82 8.64 14.15
CA GLU A 61 0.00 7.45 14.37
C GLU A 61 -1.22 7.48 13.43
N VAL A 62 -1.48 6.35 12.78
CA VAL A 62 -2.59 6.17 11.85
C VAL A 62 -3.76 5.58 12.62
N ASN A 63 -4.93 6.21 12.49
CA ASN A 63 -6.15 5.71 13.13
C ASN A 63 -6.44 4.25 12.75
N PRO A 64 -6.93 3.40 13.69
CA PRO A 64 -7.20 1.99 13.42
C PRO A 64 -8.12 1.76 12.21
N THR A 65 -9.12 2.62 12.01
CA THR A 65 -10.02 2.56 10.84
C THR A 65 -9.28 2.83 9.54
N SER A 66 -8.45 3.88 9.48
CA SER A 66 -7.62 4.17 8.31
C SER A 66 -6.61 3.05 8.06
N ARG A 67 -6.09 2.42 9.11
CA ARG A 67 -5.18 1.28 9.04
C ARG A 67 -5.82 0.06 8.36
N LEU A 68 -7.07 -0.26 8.70
CA LEU A 68 -7.87 -1.29 8.03
C LEU A 68 -8.13 -0.97 6.55
N LEU A 69 -8.47 0.28 6.25
CA LEU A 69 -8.71 0.71 4.88
C LEU A 69 -7.43 0.71 4.02
N LEU A 70 -6.29 1.07 4.60
CA LEU A 70 -4.97 0.98 3.94
C LEU A 70 -4.60 -0.48 3.66
N PHE A 71 -4.91 -1.39 4.60
CA PHE A 71 -4.71 -2.83 4.40
C PHE A 71 -5.58 -3.36 3.24
N ALA A 72 -6.87 -2.99 3.22
CA ALA A 72 -7.78 -3.36 2.13
C ALA A 72 -7.32 -2.77 0.78
N SER A 73 -6.86 -1.52 0.78
CA SER A 73 -6.33 -0.85 -0.42
C SER A 73 -5.06 -1.54 -0.94
N ALA A 74 -4.18 -1.98 -0.04
CA ALA A 74 -2.99 -2.73 -0.41
C ALA A 74 -3.33 -4.05 -1.09
N ILE A 75 -4.29 -4.81 -0.55
CA ILE A 75 -4.77 -6.05 -1.15
C ILE A 75 -5.40 -5.79 -2.52
N GLY A 76 -6.22 -4.75 -2.65
CA GLY A 76 -6.83 -4.37 -3.92
C GLY A 76 -5.81 -3.96 -4.99
N LEU A 77 -4.67 -3.37 -4.60
CA LEU A 77 -3.57 -3.05 -5.50
C LEU A 77 -2.75 -4.27 -5.94
N PHE A 78 -2.77 -5.37 -5.18
CA PHE A 78 -2.13 -6.63 -5.55
C PHE A 78 -2.94 -7.46 -6.55
N LEU A 79 -4.19 -7.06 -6.83
CA LEU A 79 -4.99 -7.74 -7.85
C LEU A 79 -4.40 -7.49 -9.25
N PRO A 80 -4.19 -8.55 -10.05
CA PRO A 80 -3.63 -8.44 -11.39
C PRO A 80 -4.54 -7.62 -12.30
N VAL A 81 -3.95 -6.62 -12.96
CA VAL A 81 -4.56 -5.88 -14.06
C VAL A 81 -4.15 -6.56 -15.36
N GLU A 82 -5.07 -7.29 -15.97
CA GLU A 82 -4.86 -7.98 -17.26
C GLU A 82 -5.49 -7.22 -18.43
N SER A 83 -6.59 -6.51 -18.17
CA SER A 83 -7.34 -5.73 -19.14
C SER A 83 -8.16 -4.62 -18.44
N ALA A 84 -8.83 -3.76 -19.20
CA ALA A 84 -9.73 -2.72 -18.70
C ALA A 84 -11.06 -3.29 -18.15
N GLY A 85 -10.96 -4.30 -17.28
CA GLY A 85 -12.09 -4.97 -16.64
C GLY A 85 -12.26 -4.58 -15.18
N VAL A 86 -12.97 -5.43 -14.45
CA VAL A 86 -13.31 -5.24 -13.03
C VAL A 86 -12.06 -5.07 -12.16
N ASN A 87 -11.01 -5.87 -12.40
CA ASN A 87 -9.76 -5.76 -11.63
C ASN A 87 -9.07 -4.41 -11.79
N ALA A 88 -9.10 -3.81 -12.99
CA ALA A 88 -8.55 -2.48 -13.22
C ALA A 88 -9.32 -1.42 -12.42
N LEU A 89 -10.65 -1.54 -12.35
CA LEU A 89 -11.49 -0.64 -11.54
C LEU A 89 -11.17 -0.77 -10.05
N PHE A 90 -11.03 -2.01 -9.54
CA PHE A 90 -10.62 -2.25 -8.16
C PHE A 90 -9.24 -1.69 -7.86
N ASN A 91 -8.28 -1.83 -8.79
CA ASN A 91 -6.94 -1.30 -8.63
C ASN A 91 -6.96 0.23 -8.53
N ILE A 92 -7.69 0.90 -9.43
CA ILE A 92 -7.84 2.37 -9.44
C ILE A 92 -8.56 2.86 -8.17
N ALA A 93 -9.66 2.22 -7.79
CA ALA A 93 -10.39 2.56 -6.57
C ALA A 93 -9.48 2.43 -5.34
N SER A 94 -8.70 1.34 -5.26
CA SER A 94 -7.75 1.10 -4.18
C SER A 94 -6.62 2.13 -4.16
N LEU A 95 -6.13 2.53 -5.33
CA LEU A 95 -5.15 3.61 -5.47
C LEU A 95 -5.70 4.93 -4.92
N ILE A 96 -6.92 5.32 -5.32
CA ILE A 96 -7.56 6.56 -4.89
C ILE A 96 -7.75 6.55 -3.37
N ILE A 97 -8.29 5.46 -2.81
CA ILE A 97 -8.48 5.32 -1.36
C ILE A 97 -7.13 5.43 -0.64
N GLY A 98 -6.11 4.71 -1.11
CA GLY A 98 -4.77 4.76 -0.54
C GLY A 98 -4.17 6.17 -0.55
N VAL A 99 -4.27 6.89 -1.66
CA VAL A 99 -3.77 8.27 -1.81
C VAL A 99 -4.54 9.24 -0.90
N VAL A 100 -5.87 9.13 -0.84
CA VAL A 100 -6.70 9.99 0.03
C VAL A 100 -6.36 9.78 1.50
N LEU A 101 -6.20 8.52 1.93
CA LEU A 101 -5.86 8.19 3.31
C LEU A 101 -4.45 8.64 3.69
N ILE A 102 -3.47 8.45 2.80
CA ILE A 102 -2.10 8.96 3.00
C ILE A 102 -2.13 10.49 3.06
N GLY A 103 -2.81 11.14 2.12
CA GLY A 103 -2.92 12.60 2.05
C GLY A 103 -3.57 13.19 3.31
N GLY A 104 -4.68 12.62 3.76
CA GLY A 104 -5.34 13.03 5.00
C GLY A 104 -4.43 12.88 6.22
N ASN A 105 -3.70 11.77 6.31
CA ASN A 105 -2.75 11.55 7.41
C ASN A 105 -1.56 12.51 7.37
N VAL A 106 -1.04 12.82 6.17
CA VAL A 106 0.04 13.79 6.00
C VAL A 106 -0.42 15.19 6.34
N ILE A 107 -1.61 15.63 5.91
CA ILE A 107 -2.14 16.96 6.23
C ILE A 107 -2.37 17.10 7.74
N ALA A 108 -2.99 16.10 8.38
CA ALA A 108 -3.15 16.08 9.83
C ALA A 108 -1.81 16.19 10.57
N SER A 109 -0.77 15.49 10.08
CA SER A 109 0.58 15.57 10.65
C SER A 109 1.25 16.94 10.52
N ARG A 110 0.92 17.71 9.47
CA ARG A 110 1.43 19.08 9.28
C ARG A 110 0.73 20.06 10.21
N LEU A 111 -0.59 19.93 10.38
CA LEU A 111 -1.39 20.77 11.27
C LEU A 111 -0.97 20.59 12.74
N ALA A 112 -0.72 19.35 13.18
CA ALA A 112 -0.29 19.06 14.54
C ALA A 112 1.12 19.62 14.88
N LYS A 113 2.02 19.73 13.90
CA LYS A 113 3.36 20.33 14.09
C LYS A 113 3.38 21.86 14.12
N THR A 114 2.26 22.52 13.78
CA THR A 114 2.18 23.99 13.66
C THR A 114 1.60 24.66 14.92
N GLN A 115 1.10 23.89 15.90
CA GLN A 115 0.74 24.45 17.20
C GLN A 115 2.03 24.69 18.01
N PRO A 116 2.41 25.94 18.32
CA PRO A 116 3.51 26.21 19.22
C PRO A 116 3.14 25.62 20.58
N VAL A 117 4.05 24.83 21.14
CA VAL A 117 3.99 24.41 22.54
C VAL A 117 4.06 25.70 23.36
N VAL A 118 2.91 26.13 23.90
CA VAL A 118 2.81 27.23 24.87
C VAL A 118 3.15 26.68 26.24
#